data_AF-A0ABD2URJ8-F1
#
_entry.id   AF-A0ABD2URJ8-F1
#
_cell.length_a   1.000
_cell.length_b   1.000
_cell.length_c   1.000
_cell.angle_alpha   90.00
_cell.angle_beta   90.00
_cell.angle_gamma   90.00
#
_symmetry.space_group_name_H-M   'P 1'
#
loop_
_entity.id
_entity.type
_entity.pdbx_description
1 polymer ?
#
loop_
_entity_poly.entity_id
_entity_poly.type
_entity_poly.pdbx_seq_one_letter_code
_entity_poly.pdbx_strand_id
1 'polypeptide(L)'
;MGNLRRARELFDAATVADKKHIAAWHGWAVLELKQGNIKKARNLLGKGLKFCGGNEYVYQTLALLEAKAKRYERARYLFKQATRCNRKSCASWLAWAQLEAQLENNRAARQLFEKAVQASPKNRFAWHVWGVFEANLGNIDQGRKLLTIGHMVNPRDPVLLQSLGLIEYKNSSANLARVLFRRASQLDPRHQPVWIAWGWMEWKEGNISTARELYQKALSINSTTESAARCLQAWGVLEQRAGNLSAARRLFRSSLNINSQSYITWMTWANLEEDQGNSIRAEEIRNLYFQQRTEVVDDESWIMGFLDVIDPAIDSIKRLLNLDQNSYYKVKESTSNTTAGDDVEGSTEESASPSSANVNDNNIDTGSGFDLDDFIRIMLSLDPSKLEVQLTTSLKDPPKIARTTNGVWRPATKTSRTSTTL
;
A
#
# COMPACT_ATOMS: atom_id res chain seq x y z
N MET A 1 7.53 -23.87 -2.27
CA MET A 1 8.22 -22.63 -1.85
C MET A 1 7.95 -22.44 -0.37
N GLY A 2 8.85 -22.80 0.55
CA GLY A 2 8.46 -22.78 1.97
C GLY A 2 9.49 -23.13 3.03
N ASN A 3 10.73 -23.50 2.67
CA ASN A 3 11.73 -23.78 3.70
C ASN A 3 12.52 -22.50 4.05
N LEU A 4 11.99 -21.73 5.00
CA LEU A 4 12.58 -20.48 5.49
C LEU A 4 13.99 -20.68 6.05
N ARG A 5 14.23 -21.82 6.70
CA ARG A 5 15.55 -22.17 7.25
C ARG A 5 16.58 -22.33 6.14
N ARG A 6 16.24 -23.11 5.11
CA ARG A 6 17.09 -23.28 3.92
C ARG A 6 17.31 -21.96 3.18
N ALA A 7 16.31 -21.09 3.12
CA ALA A 7 16.47 -19.77 2.51
C ALA A 7 17.49 -18.90 3.26
N ARG A 8 17.46 -18.89 4.61
CA ARG A 8 18.46 -18.18 5.43
C ARG A 8 19.86 -18.76 5.24
N GLU A 9 19.99 -20.08 5.22
CA GLU A 9 21.28 -20.77 4.96
C GLU A 9 21.85 -20.40 3.59
N LEU A 10 21.01 -20.33 2.56
CA LEU A 10 21.43 -19.92 1.22
C LEU A 10 21.85 -18.44 1.16
N PHE A 11 21.12 -17.55 1.84
CA PHE A 11 21.51 -16.14 1.91
C PHE A 11 22.82 -15.96 2.70
N ASP A 12 22.99 -16.69 3.80
CA ASP A 12 24.23 -16.67 4.58
C ASP A 12 25.41 -17.14 3.73
N ALA A 13 25.29 -18.29 3.07
CA ALA A 13 26.29 -18.80 2.13
C ALA A 13 26.61 -17.80 1.01
N ALA A 14 25.60 -17.14 0.44
CA ALA A 14 25.79 -16.12 -0.60
C ALA A 14 26.57 -14.90 -0.08
N THR A 15 26.28 -14.43 1.13
CA THR A 15 26.98 -13.29 1.74
C THR A 15 28.41 -13.63 2.21
N VAL A 16 28.66 -14.90 2.57
CA VAL A 16 30.01 -15.39 2.89
C VAL A 16 30.85 -15.52 1.62
N ALA A 17 30.25 -16.03 0.54
CA ALA A 17 30.91 -16.18 -0.76
C ALA A 17 31.27 -14.81 -1.40
N ASP A 18 30.33 -13.87 -1.41
CA ASP A 18 30.58 -12.50 -1.85
C ASP A 18 29.97 -11.48 -0.89
N LYS A 19 30.83 -10.91 -0.05
CA LYS A 19 30.46 -9.87 0.92
C LYS A 19 30.01 -8.56 0.25
N LYS A 20 30.40 -8.31 -1.00
CA LYS A 20 30.05 -7.10 -1.78
C LYS A 20 28.73 -7.25 -2.54
N HIS A 21 28.11 -8.43 -2.51
CA HIS A 21 26.86 -8.67 -3.22
C HIS A 21 25.66 -8.03 -2.51
N ILE A 22 25.36 -6.77 -2.85
CA ILE A 22 24.29 -5.97 -2.23
C ILE A 22 22.91 -6.64 -2.30
N ALA A 23 22.63 -7.37 -3.39
CA ALA A 23 21.31 -7.96 -3.62
C ALA A 23 21.04 -9.14 -2.67
N ALA A 24 22.06 -9.90 -2.24
CA ALA A 24 21.89 -10.93 -1.21
C ALA A 24 21.59 -10.30 0.15
N TRP A 25 22.33 -9.26 0.55
CA TRP A 25 22.05 -8.55 1.81
C TRP A 25 20.65 -7.93 1.83
N HIS A 26 20.25 -7.29 0.73
CA HIS A 26 18.91 -6.71 0.58
C HIS A 26 17.82 -7.77 0.56
N GLY A 27 17.99 -8.83 -0.24
CA GLY A 27 17.04 -9.95 -0.34
C GLY A 27 16.84 -10.67 0.98
N TRP A 28 17.93 -10.91 1.72
CA TRP A 28 17.85 -11.51 3.06
C TRP A 28 17.11 -10.60 4.04
N ALA A 29 17.41 -9.30 4.04
CA ALA A 29 16.69 -8.36 4.88
C ALA A 29 15.19 -8.30 4.54
N VAL A 30 14.82 -8.30 3.25
CA VAL A 30 13.43 -8.32 2.81
C VAL A 30 12.72 -9.62 3.24
N LEU A 31 13.41 -10.76 3.20
CA LEU A 31 12.87 -12.02 3.71
C LEU A 31 12.57 -11.91 5.22
N GLU A 32 13.50 -11.40 6.01
CA GLU A 32 13.31 -11.22 7.46
C GLU A 32 12.21 -10.19 7.76
N LEU A 33 12.06 -9.14 6.94
CA LEU A 33 10.95 -8.18 7.07
C LEU A 33 9.58 -8.83 6.80
N LYS A 34 9.49 -9.77 5.86
CA LYS A 34 8.25 -10.53 5.61
C LYS A 34 7.88 -11.45 6.77
N GLN A 35 8.85 -11.82 7.59
CA GLN A 35 8.69 -12.67 8.77
C GLN A 35 8.60 -11.86 10.08
N GLY A 36 8.40 -10.54 10.02
CA GLY A 36 8.29 -9.69 11.22
C GLY A 36 9.60 -9.45 11.98
N ASN A 37 10.73 -10.04 11.57
CA ASN A 37 12.03 -9.92 12.23
C ASN A 37 12.74 -8.57 11.95
N ILE A 38 12.12 -7.46 12.37
CA ILE A 38 12.57 -6.07 12.15
C ILE A 38 13.99 -5.83 12.67
N LYS A 39 14.33 -6.35 13.85
CA LYS A 39 15.67 -6.15 14.46
C LYS A 39 16.78 -6.80 13.64
N LYS A 40 16.56 -8.04 13.19
CA LYS A 40 17.52 -8.78 12.34
C LYS A 40 17.66 -8.12 10.98
N ALA A 41 16.55 -7.75 10.34
CA ALA A 41 16.55 -7.04 9.07
C ALA A 41 17.36 -5.74 9.12
N ARG A 42 17.21 -4.94 10.20
CA ARG A 42 17.99 -3.71 10.40
C ARG A 42 19.50 -3.99 10.47
N ASN A 43 19.90 -5.01 11.21
CA ASN A 43 21.31 -5.39 11.33
C ASN A 43 21.88 -5.86 9.98
N LEU A 44 21.12 -6.67 9.24
CA LEU A 44 21.52 -7.15 7.91
C LEU A 44 21.70 -6.01 6.91
N LEU A 45 20.76 -5.05 6.85
CA LEU A 45 20.90 -3.87 5.98
C LEU A 45 22.10 -3.01 6.40
N GLY A 46 22.34 -2.86 7.71
CA GLY A 46 23.52 -2.15 8.24
C GLY A 46 24.85 -2.83 7.86
N LYS A 47 24.91 -4.17 7.93
CA LYS A 47 26.06 -4.95 7.44
C LYS A 47 26.25 -4.78 5.94
N GLY A 48 25.16 -4.84 5.17
CA GLY A 48 25.17 -4.60 3.72
C GLY A 48 25.78 -3.26 3.35
N LEU A 49 25.41 -2.17 4.04
CA LEU A 49 25.99 -0.84 3.84
C LEU A 49 27.48 -0.77 4.19
N LYS A 50 27.91 -1.46 5.25
CA LYS A 50 29.33 -1.50 5.66
C LYS A 50 30.21 -2.21 4.63
N PHE A 51 29.75 -3.31 4.06
CA PHE A 51 30.56 -4.13 3.14
C PHE A 51 30.46 -3.71 1.67
N CYS A 52 29.28 -3.24 1.23
CA CYS A 52 29.02 -2.97 -0.18
C CYS A 52 29.06 -1.46 -0.52
N GLY A 53 29.15 -0.58 0.48
CA GLY A 53 29.02 0.86 0.30
C GLY A 53 27.58 1.33 0.12
N GLY A 54 27.42 2.62 -0.19
CA GLY A 54 26.11 3.25 -0.30
C GLY A 54 25.31 2.78 -1.52
N ASN A 55 24.19 2.09 -1.29
CA ASN A 55 23.26 1.67 -2.34
C ASN A 55 21.85 2.20 -2.08
N GLU A 56 21.21 2.65 -3.16
CA GLU A 56 19.87 3.21 -3.13
C GLU A 56 18.83 2.26 -2.49
N TYR A 57 18.74 1.00 -2.94
CA TYR A 57 17.71 0.06 -2.49
C TYR A 57 17.84 -0.27 -1.00
N VAL A 58 19.07 -0.33 -0.50
CA VAL A 58 19.36 -0.59 0.91
C VAL A 58 18.99 0.63 1.75
N TYR A 59 19.39 1.84 1.34
CA TYR A 59 18.99 3.07 2.03
C TYR A 59 17.47 3.26 2.01
N GLN A 60 16.80 3.02 0.88
CA GLN A 60 15.33 3.12 0.76
C GLN A 60 14.64 2.14 1.71
N THR A 61 15.09 0.88 1.75
CA THR A 61 14.49 -0.14 2.63
C THR A 61 14.72 0.17 4.11
N LEU A 62 15.91 0.66 4.45
CA LEU A 62 16.24 1.08 5.81
C LEU A 62 15.44 2.32 6.22
N ALA A 63 15.25 3.28 5.31
CA ALA A 63 14.42 4.46 5.53
C ALA A 63 12.96 4.09 5.77
N LEU A 64 12.38 3.20 4.97
CA LEU A 64 11.03 2.66 5.18
C LEU A 64 10.91 1.92 6.52
N LEU A 65 11.95 1.21 6.95
CA LEU A 65 11.98 0.53 8.24
C LEU A 65 11.98 1.52 9.42
N GLU A 66 12.81 2.57 9.35
CA GLU A 66 12.84 3.61 10.39
C GLU A 66 11.56 4.44 10.39
N ALA A 67 10.95 4.67 9.22
CA ALA A 67 9.65 5.32 9.11
C ALA A 67 8.55 4.51 9.81
N LYS A 68 8.50 3.18 9.60
CA LYS A 68 7.59 2.28 10.35
C LYS A 68 7.86 2.31 11.86
N ALA A 69 9.10 2.49 12.26
CA ALA A 69 9.50 2.64 13.66
C ALA A 69 9.27 4.06 14.22
N LYS A 70 8.58 4.95 13.48
CA LYS A 70 8.29 6.36 13.82
C LYS A 70 9.54 7.23 14.06
N ARG A 71 10.70 6.84 13.52
CA ARG A 71 11.96 7.59 13.62
C ARG A 71 12.16 8.44 12.37
N TYR A 72 11.33 9.46 12.23
CA TYR A 72 11.19 10.23 10.99
C TYR A 72 12.47 10.96 10.59
N GLU A 73 13.21 11.54 11.53
CA GLU A 73 14.47 12.25 11.20
C GLU A 73 15.54 11.32 10.62
N ARG A 74 15.66 10.12 11.17
CA ARG A 74 16.56 9.10 10.62
C ARG A 74 16.09 8.65 9.25
N ALA A 75 14.78 8.44 9.07
CA ALA A 75 14.21 8.08 7.77
C ALA A 75 14.50 9.16 6.70
N ARG A 76 14.31 10.45 7.01
CA ARG A 76 14.64 11.58 6.13
C ARG A 76 16.11 11.60 5.74
N TYR A 77 17.02 11.42 6.72
CA TYR A 77 18.45 11.34 6.45
C TYR A 77 18.77 10.21 5.47
N LEU A 78 18.19 9.02 5.69
CA LEU A 78 18.42 7.85 4.84
C LEU A 78 17.84 8.03 3.43
N PHE A 79 16.66 8.62 3.29
CA PHE A 79 16.10 8.97 1.98
C PHE A 79 16.97 10.00 1.24
N LYS A 80 17.53 10.98 1.96
CA LYS A 80 18.49 11.93 1.38
C LYS A 80 19.77 11.24 0.91
N GLN A 81 20.25 10.20 1.60
CA GLN A 81 21.38 9.39 1.12
C GLN A 81 20.99 8.53 -0.09
N ALA A 82 19.81 7.90 -0.08
CA ALA A 82 19.31 7.10 -1.21
C ALA A 82 19.26 7.93 -2.51
N THR A 83 18.71 9.13 -2.44
CA THR A 83 18.59 10.06 -3.58
C THR A 83 19.92 10.67 -4.03
N ARG A 84 20.93 10.73 -3.14
CA ARG A 84 22.31 11.08 -3.50
C ARG A 84 23.01 9.95 -4.25
N CYS A 85 22.81 8.70 -3.83
CA CYS A 85 23.35 7.53 -4.53
C CYS A 85 22.77 7.40 -5.94
N ASN A 86 21.47 7.61 -6.10
CA ASN A 86 20.81 7.57 -7.41
C ASN A 86 19.80 8.70 -7.58
N ARG A 87 20.22 9.77 -8.27
CA ARG A 87 19.36 10.92 -8.55
C ARG A 87 18.17 10.57 -9.47
N LYS A 88 18.34 9.59 -10.35
CA LYS A 88 17.35 9.18 -11.37
C LYS A 88 16.30 8.22 -10.81
N SER A 89 16.43 7.78 -9.56
CA SER A 89 15.45 6.85 -9.01
C SER A 89 14.17 7.54 -8.58
N CYS A 90 13.15 7.36 -9.39
CA CYS A 90 11.80 7.73 -9.03
C CYS A 90 11.27 7.01 -7.79
N ALA A 91 11.64 5.74 -7.56
CA ALA A 91 11.11 4.95 -6.44
C ALA A 91 11.53 5.53 -5.08
N SER A 92 12.79 5.98 -4.97
CA SER A 92 13.31 6.62 -3.75
C SER A 92 12.66 7.98 -3.49
N TRP A 93 12.48 8.81 -4.51
CA TRP A 93 11.77 10.09 -4.38
C TRP A 93 10.31 9.89 -3.98
N LEU A 94 9.60 8.93 -4.58
CA LEU A 94 8.20 8.65 -4.26
C LEU A 94 8.02 8.11 -2.85
N ALA A 95 8.89 7.19 -2.40
CA ALA A 95 8.82 6.67 -1.04
C ALA A 95 9.03 7.77 0.01
N TRP A 96 9.92 8.73 -0.26
CA TRP A 96 10.11 9.89 0.61
C TRP A 96 8.91 10.84 0.55
N ALA A 97 8.41 11.16 -0.64
CA ALA A 97 7.23 12.02 -0.81
C ALA A 97 6.00 11.46 -0.09
N GLN A 98 5.78 10.14 -0.16
CA GLN A 98 4.71 9.44 0.55
C GLN A 98 4.87 9.53 2.07
N LEU A 99 6.10 9.43 2.60
CA LEU A 99 6.35 9.62 4.02
C LEU A 99 6.00 11.05 4.46
N GLU A 100 6.45 12.06 3.73
CA GLU A 100 6.14 13.45 4.08
C GLU A 100 4.64 13.76 3.94
N ALA A 101 3.97 13.16 2.96
CA ALA A 101 2.52 13.25 2.83
C ALA A 101 1.78 12.61 4.02
N GLN A 102 2.28 11.47 4.54
CA GLN A 102 1.73 10.85 5.76
C GLN A 102 1.96 11.69 7.02
N LEU A 103 3.02 12.51 7.03
CA LEU A 103 3.32 13.45 8.10
C LEU A 103 2.68 14.82 7.88
N GLU A 104 1.78 14.95 6.90
CA GLU A 104 1.06 16.19 6.55
C GLU A 104 1.99 17.37 6.16
N ASN A 105 3.26 17.08 5.83
CA ASN A 105 4.23 18.07 5.34
C ASN A 105 4.01 18.34 3.84
N ASN A 106 2.84 18.87 3.51
CA ASN A 106 2.32 18.96 2.15
C ASN A 106 3.26 19.71 1.19
N ARG A 107 3.89 20.81 1.65
CA ARG A 107 4.85 21.58 0.84
C ARG A 107 6.09 20.77 0.48
N ALA A 108 6.66 20.04 1.43
CA ALA A 108 7.81 19.18 1.18
C ALA A 108 7.45 18.00 0.29
N ALA A 109 6.28 17.39 0.51
CA ALA A 109 5.77 16.30 -0.32
C ALA A 109 5.65 16.71 -1.79
N ARG A 110 5.08 17.89 -2.11
CA ARG A 110 4.98 18.42 -3.48
C ARG A 110 6.33 18.53 -4.16
N GLN A 111 7.31 19.16 -3.50
CA GLN A 111 8.66 19.31 -4.05
C GLN A 111 9.34 17.95 -4.31
N LEU A 112 9.05 16.94 -3.49
CA LEU A 112 9.56 15.58 -3.68
C LEU A 112 8.86 14.86 -4.83
N PHE A 113 7.55 15.07 -5.01
CA PHE A 113 6.80 14.54 -6.17
C PHE A 113 7.28 15.14 -7.49
N GLU A 114 7.54 16.45 -7.54
CA GLU A 114 8.14 17.11 -8.71
C GLU A 114 9.49 16.49 -9.07
N LYS A 115 10.36 16.29 -8.06
CA LYS A 115 11.66 15.61 -8.27
C LYS A 115 11.49 14.18 -8.74
N ALA A 116 10.47 13.46 -8.26
CA ALA A 116 10.20 12.09 -8.70
C ALA A 116 9.83 12.04 -10.20
N VAL A 117 8.98 12.97 -10.64
CA VAL A 117 8.59 13.11 -12.05
C VAL A 117 9.76 13.56 -12.92
N GLN A 118 10.56 14.52 -12.48
CA GLN A 118 11.78 14.93 -13.18
C GLN A 118 12.78 13.77 -13.31
N ALA A 119 12.92 12.93 -12.28
CA ALA A 119 13.82 11.79 -12.29
C ALA A 119 13.38 10.69 -13.27
N SER A 120 12.07 10.46 -13.42
CA SER A 120 11.53 9.52 -14.41
C SER A 120 10.19 10.01 -14.97
N PRO A 121 10.21 10.84 -16.03
CA PRO A 121 8.99 11.47 -16.56
C PRO A 121 7.97 10.46 -17.10
N LYS A 122 8.42 9.27 -17.48
CA LYS A 122 7.55 8.20 -18.00
C LYS A 122 6.98 7.26 -16.95
N ASN A 123 7.37 7.41 -15.68
CA ASN A 123 6.93 6.50 -14.63
C ASN A 123 5.47 6.76 -14.23
N ARG A 124 4.59 5.79 -14.51
CA ARG A 124 3.18 5.83 -14.12
C ARG A 124 2.94 6.11 -12.63
N PHE A 125 3.78 5.54 -11.75
CA PHE A 125 3.56 5.61 -10.31
C PHE A 125 3.79 7.02 -9.78
N ALA A 126 4.66 7.80 -10.44
CA ALA A 126 4.92 9.17 -10.03
C ALA A 126 3.70 10.06 -10.26
N TRP A 127 3.15 10.02 -11.47
CA TRP A 127 1.93 10.73 -11.85
C TRP A 127 0.72 10.25 -11.04
N HIS A 128 0.60 8.94 -10.85
CA HIS A 128 -0.50 8.34 -10.11
C HIS A 128 -0.54 8.81 -8.65
N VAL A 129 0.56 8.63 -7.92
CA VAL A 129 0.62 8.96 -6.49
C VAL A 129 0.52 10.46 -6.27
N TRP A 130 1.16 11.27 -7.11
CA TRP A 130 1.07 12.73 -6.99
C TRP A 130 -0.34 13.26 -7.30
N GLY A 131 -0.97 12.76 -8.38
CA GLY A 131 -2.33 13.16 -8.72
C GLY A 131 -3.36 12.79 -7.64
N VAL A 132 -3.24 11.59 -7.05
CA VAL A 132 -4.07 11.18 -5.91
C VAL A 132 -3.79 12.01 -4.66
N PHE A 133 -2.53 12.36 -4.40
CA PHE A 133 -2.16 13.24 -3.29
C PHE A 133 -2.80 14.63 -3.40
N GLU A 134 -2.69 15.29 -4.56
CA GLU A 134 -3.32 16.61 -4.77
C GLU A 134 -4.85 16.53 -4.66
N ALA A 135 -5.47 15.49 -5.22
CA ALA A 135 -6.92 15.29 -5.11
C ALA A 135 -7.37 15.09 -3.65
N ASN A 136 -6.58 14.40 -2.82
CA ASN A 136 -6.87 14.21 -1.41
C ASN A 136 -6.72 15.50 -0.59
N LEU A 137 -5.88 16.45 -1.04
CA LEU A 137 -5.76 17.78 -0.43
C LEU A 137 -6.87 18.75 -0.88
N GLY A 138 -7.76 18.33 -1.77
CA GLY A 138 -8.84 19.15 -2.32
C GLY A 138 -8.47 19.87 -3.63
N ASN A 139 -7.24 19.74 -4.12
CA ASN A 139 -6.80 20.30 -5.40
C ASN A 139 -7.24 19.39 -6.56
N ILE A 140 -8.55 19.30 -6.78
CA ILE A 140 -9.16 18.32 -7.69
C ILE A 140 -8.70 18.51 -9.14
N ASP A 141 -8.70 19.75 -9.63
CA ASP A 141 -8.33 20.03 -11.03
C ASP A 141 -6.87 19.69 -11.32
N GLN A 142 -5.98 19.99 -10.36
CA GLN A 142 -4.57 19.61 -10.46
C GLN A 142 -4.40 18.09 -10.42
N GLY A 143 -5.10 17.40 -9.50
CA GLY A 143 -5.11 15.95 -9.44
C GLY A 143 -5.58 15.30 -10.74
N ARG A 144 -6.67 15.82 -11.34
CA ARG A 144 -7.20 15.42 -12.65
C ARG A 144 -6.16 15.61 -13.74
N LYS A 145 -5.52 16.78 -13.81
CA LYS A 145 -4.48 17.10 -14.79
C LYS A 145 -3.31 16.13 -14.69
N LEU A 146 -2.78 15.90 -13.49
CA LEU A 146 -1.66 14.98 -13.22
C LEU A 146 -1.97 13.53 -13.63
N LEU A 147 -3.16 13.02 -13.29
CA LEU A 147 -3.56 11.67 -13.70
C LEU A 147 -3.78 11.55 -15.21
N THR A 148 -4.30 12.60 -15.84
CA THR A 148 -4.48 12.66 -17.30
C THR A 148 -3.14 12.61 -18.02
N ILE A 149 -2.14 13.37 -17.55
CA ILE A 149 -0.76 13.32 -18.06
C ILE A 149 -0.21 11.90 -17.89
N GLY A 150 -0.34 11.32 -16.70
CA GLY A 150 0.06 9.94 -16.44
C GLY A 150 -0.54 8.97 -17.45
N HIS A 151 -1.83 9.12 -17.78
CA HIS A 151 -2.54 8.27 -18.74
C HIS A 151 -2.04 8.48 -20.17
N MET A 152 -1.76 9.71 -20.60
CA MET A 152 -1.19 9.96 -21.92
C MET A 152 0.19 9.33 -22.08
N VAL A 153 0.98 9.34 -21.01
CA VAL A 153 2.31 8.73 -21.01
C VAL A 153 2.24 7.20 -20.92
N ASN A 154 1.22 6.66 -20.25
CA ASN A 154 0.96 5.22 -20.12
C ASN A 154 -0.47 4.83 -20.52
N PRO A 155 -0.83 4.84 -21.83
CA PRO A 155 -2.23 4.71 -22.27
C PRO A 155 -2.86 3.34 -22.01
N ARG A 156 -2.04 2.31 -21.81
CA ARG A 156 -2.49 0.93 -21.58
C ARG A 156 -2.73 0.60 -20.11
N ASP A 157 -2.46 1.53 -19.20
CA ASP A 157 -2.57 1.25 -17.77
C ASP A 157 -3.98 1.56 -17.23
N PRO A 158 -4.72 0.55 -16.73
CA PRO A 158 -6.05 0.75 -16.16
C PRO A 158 -6.03 1.49 -14.81
N VAL A 159 -4.91 1.51 -14.08
CA VAL A 159 -4.83 2.06 -12.72
C VAL A 159 -5.07 3.58 -12.71
N LEU A 160 -4.55 4.28 -13.70
CA LEU A 160 -4.70 5.73 -13.81
C LEU A 160 -6.15 6.12 -14.11
N LEU A 161 -6.82 5.40 -15.02
CA LEU A 161 -8.25 5.59 -15.30
C LEU A 161 -9.14 5.20 -14.12
N GLN A 162 -8.77 4.17 -13.35
CA GLN A 162 -9.47 3.82 -12.12
C GLN A 162 -9.44 4.99 -11.12
N SER A 163 -8.27 5.57 -10.88
CA SER A 163 -8.14 6.69 -9.94
C SER A 163 -8.80 7.96 -10.45
N LEU A 164 -8.73 8.22 -11.76
CA LEU A 164 -9.48 9.31 -12.38
C LEU A 164 -10.99 9.11 -12.20
N GLY A 165 -11.50 7.92 -12.47
CA GLY A 165 -12.93 7.58 -12.27
C GLY A 165 -13.39 7.76 -10.82
N LEU A 166 -12.56 7.40 -9.85
CA LEU A 166 -12.86 7.64 -8.43
C LEU A 166 -12.87 9.13 -8.06
N ILE A 167 -11.98 9.93 -8.64
CA ILE A 167 -11.93 11.38 -8.40
C ILE A 167 -13.14 12.07 -9.06
N GLU A 168 -13.50 11.71 -10.29
CA GLU A 168 -14.68 12.25 -10.97
C GLU A 168 -15.97 11.86 -10.25
N TYR A 169 -16.04 10.65 -9.69
CA TYR A 169 -17.20 10.24 -8.92
C TYR A 169 -17.40 11.10 -7.66
N LYS A 170 -16.31 11.40 -6.95
CA LYS A 170 -16.36 12.20 -5.73
C LYS A 170 -16.75 13.67 -5.98
N ASN A 171 -16.37 14.23 -7.12
CA ASN A 171 -16.42 15.69 -7.36
C ASN A 171 -17.31 16.13 -8.53
N SER A 172 -17.79 15.21 -9.35
CA SER A 172 -18.52 15.54 -10.58
C SER A 172 -19.74 14.64 -10.76
N SER A 173 -19.72 13.72 -11.73
CA SER A 173 -20.91 12.91 -12.06
C SER A 173 -20.60 11.42 -12.15
N ALA A 174 -21.51 10.60 -11.63
CA ALA A 174 -21.42 9.14 -11.69
C ALA A 174 -21.34 8.63 -13.15
N ASN A 175 -21.94 9.35 -14.09
CA ASN A 175 -21.91 8.98 -15.52
C ASN A 175 -20.51 9.05 -16.12
N LEU A 176 -19.73 10.09 -15.80
CA LEU A 176 -18.36 10.20 -16.27
C LEU A 176 -17.49 9.08 -15.66
N ALA A 177 -17.65 8.84 -14.37
CA ALA A 177 -16.96 7.75 -13.67
C ALA A 177 -17.27 6.37 -14.29
N ARG A 178 -18.54 6.08 -14.64
CA ARG A 178 -18.94 4.86 -15.37
C ARG A 178 -18.18 4.69 -16.69
N VAL A 179 -18.04 5.76 -17.47
CA VAL A 179 -17.30 5.71 -18.76
C VAL A 179 -15.83 5.40 -18.50
N LEU A 180 -15.22 6.05 -17.51
CA LEU A 180 -13.82 5.82 -17.15
C LEU A 180 -13.57 4.39 -16.67
N PHE A 181 -14.44 3.83 -15.80
CA PHE A 181 -14.34 2.44 -15.37
C PHE A 181 -14.58 1.44 -16.51
N ARG A 182 -15.53 1.73 -17.41
CA ARG A 182 -15.74 0.91 -18.61
C ARG A 182 -14.51 0.90 -19.50
N ARG A 183 -13.88 2.05 -19.73
CA ARG A 183 -12.65 2.13 -20.50
C ARG A 183 -11.50 1.40 -19.80
N ALA A 184 -11.34 1.58 -18.49
CA ALA A 184 -10.32 0.89 -17.70
C ALA A 184 -10.47 -0.65 -17.76
N SER A 185 -11.69 -1.15 -17.66
CA SER A 185 -11.99 -2.59 -17.76
C SER A 185 -11.82 -3.16 -19.17
N GLN A 186 -11.99 -2.34 -20.22
CA GLN A 186 -11.67 -2.74 -21.60
C GLN A 186 -10.16 -2.80 -21.85
N LEU A 187 -9.36 -1.95 -21.21
CA LEU A 187 -7.89 -1.97 -21.33
C LEU A 187 -7.29 -3.21 -20.67
N ASP A 188 -7.71 -3.51 -19.44
CA ASP A 188 -7.30 -4.74 -18.75
C ASP A 188 -8.48 -5.36 -17.99
N PRO A 189 -9.14 -6.37 -18.59
CA PRO A 189 -10.23 -7.10 -17.93
C PRO A 189 -9.80 -7.82 -16.65
N ARG A 190 -8.51 -8.11 -16.47
CA ARG A 190 -7.98 -8.83 -15.30
C ARG A 190 -7.58 -7.91 -14.15
N HIS A 191 -7.66 -6.59 -14.33
CA HIS A 191 -7.36 -5.64 -13.26
C HIS A 191 -8.53 -5.56 -12.27
N GLN A 192 -8.53 -6.48 -11.30
CA GLN A 192 -9.58 -6.67 -10.30
C GLN A 192 -10.01 -5.37 -9.57
N PRO A 193 -9.11 -4.46 -9.13
CA PRO A 193 -9.50 -3.23 -8.45
C PRO A 193 -10.45 -2.30 -9.21
N VAL A 194 -10.46 -2.31 -10.56
CA VAL A 194 -11.42 -1.51 -11.35
C VAL A 194 -12.84 -2.02 -11.16
N TRP A 195 -13.05 -3.34 -11.19
CA TRP A 195 -14.37 -3.93 -10.98
C TRP A 195 -14.90 -3.69 -9.57
N ILE A 196 -14.01 -3.73 -8.57
CA ILE A 196 -14.35 -3.42 -7.17
C ILE A 196 -14.75 -1.94 -7.03
N ALA A 197 -13.95 -1.03 -7.58
CA ALA A 197 -14.22 0.41 -7.53
C ALA A 197 -15.54 0.77 -8.24
N TRP A 198 -15.80 0.16 -9.41
CA TRP A 198 -17.03 0.36 -10.15
C TRP A 198 -18.24 -0.24 -9.41
N GLY A 199 -18.13 -1.46 -8.87
CA GLY A 199 -19.19 -2.07 -8.06
C GLY A 199 -19.54 -1.24 -6.82
N TRP A 200 -18.52 -0.68 -6.15
CA TRP A 200 -18.71 0.23 -5.01
C TRP A 200 -19.45 1.50 -5.41
N MET A 201 -19.11 2.10 -6.55
CA MET A 201 -19.80 3.27 -7.07
C MET A 201 -21.26 2.96 -7.43
N GLU A 202 -21.54 1.89 -8.17
CA GLU A 202 -22.94 1.52 -8.51
C GLU A 202 -23.78 1.21 -7.28
N TRP A 203 -23.18 0.63 -6.25
CA TRP A 203 -23.84 0.43 -4.97
C TRP A 203 -24.23 1.76 -4.31
N LYS A 204 -23.33 2.75 -4.31
CA LYS A 204 -23.62 4.08 -3.77
C LYS A 204 -24.71 4.82 -4.53
N GLU A 205 -24.79 4.61 -5.84
CA GLU A 205 -25.87 5.12 -6.70
C GLU A 205 -27.19 4.33 -6.57
N GLY A 206 -27.24 3.27 -5.75
CA GLY A 206 -28.44 2.47 -5.53
C GLY A 206 -28.68 1.34 -6.55
N ASN A 207 -27.77 1.15 -7.52
CA ASN A 207 -27.87 0.09 -8.54
C ASN A 207 -27.37 -1.26 -8.01
N ILE A 208 -28.06 -1.81 -7.00
CA ILE A 208 -27.64 -2.99 -6.24
C ILE A 208 -27.39 -4.22 -7.14
N SER A 209 -28.25 -4.47 -8.13
CA SER A 209 -28.10 -5.61 -9.06
C SER A 209 -26.79 -5.54 -9.84
N THR A 210 -26.52 -4.39 -10.45
CA THR A 210 -25.28 -4.18 -11.23
C THR A 210 -24.04 -4.25 -10.33
N ALA A 211 -24.12 -3.74 -9.10
CA ALA A 211 -23.01 -3.83 -8.15
C ALA A 211 -22.66 -5.29 -7.80
N ARG A 212 -23.67 -6.15 -7.61
CA ARG A 212 -23.46 -7.60 -7.39
C ARG A 212 -22.77 -8.26 -8.58
N GLU A 213 -23.22 -7.98 -9.80
CA GLU A 213 -22.59 -8.51 -11.02
C GLU A 213 -21.12 -8.07 -11.14
N LEU A 214 -20.82 -6.81 -10.82
CA LEU A 214 -19.46 -6.26 -10.86
C LEU A 214 -18.57 -6.90 -9.79
N TYR A 215 -19.07 -7.12 -8.56
CA TYR A 215 -18.33 -7.85 -7.53
C TYR A 215 -18.12 -9.32 -7.89
N GLN A 216 -19.10 -9.98 -8.48
CA GLN A 216 -18.97 -11.36 -8.96
C GLN A 216 -17.91 -11.45 -10.07
N LYS A 217 -17.88 -10.50 -11.01
CA LYS A 217 -16.81 -10.39 -12.02
C LYS A 217 -15.45 -10.19 -11.36
N ALA A 218 -15.35 -9.29 -10.37
CA ALA A 218 -14.09 -9.05 -9.65
C ALA A 218 -13.56 -10.34 -8.98
N LEU A 219 -14.44 -11.15 -8.40
CA LEU A 219 -14.06 -12.40 -7.72
C LEU A 219 -13.75 -13.55 -8.69
N SER A 220 -14.33 -13.53 -9.89
CA SER A 220 -14.03 -14.52 -10.95
C SER A 220 -12.58 -14.44 -11.46
N ILE A 221 -11.94 -13.28 -11.32
CA ILE A 221 -10.56 -13.05 -11.78
C ILE A 221 -9.56 -13.69 -10.81
N ASN A 222 -9.67 -13.33 -9.52
CA ASN A 222 -8.81 -13.84 -8.48
C ASN A 222 -9.54 -13.81 -7.14
N SER A 223 -9.67 -14.98 -6.51
CA SER A 223 -10.40 -15.17 -5.26
C SER A 223 -9.52 -15.20 -4.02
N THR A 224 -8.18 -15.23 -4.15
CA THR A 224 -7.26 -15.43 -3.02
C THR A 224 -6.42 -14.19 -2.68
N THR A 225 -6.54 -13.13 -3.48
CA THR A 225 -5.77 -11.89 -3.26
C THR A 225 -6.41 -11.03 -2.18
N GLU A 226 -5.63 -10.17 -1.52
CA GLU A 226 -6.14 -9.19 -0.55
C GLU A 226 -7.20 -8.25 -1.15
N SER A 227 -7.14 -7.95 -2.44
CA SER A 227 -8.20 -7.25 -3.19
C SER A 227 -9.52 -8.03 -3.19
N ALA A 228 -9.48 -9.36 -3.28
CA ALA A 228 -10.66 -10.22 -3.21
C ALA A 228 -11.29 -10.17 -1.81
N ALA A 229 -10.47 -10.19 -0.75
CA ALA A 229 -10.95 -9.99 0.62
C ALA A 229 -11.67 -8.64 0.78
N ARG A 230 -11.06 -7.55 0.28
CA ARG A 230 -11.71 -6.22 0.26
C ARG A 230 -13.01 -6.21 -0.55
N CYS A 231 -13.06 -6.92 -1.68
CA CYS A 231 -14.27 -7.06 -2.48
C CYS A 231 -15.39 -7.78 -1.72
N LEU A 232 -15.07 -8.90 -1.05
CA LEU A 232 -16.03 -9.66 -0.25
C LEU A 232 -16.54 -8.86 0.95
N GLN A 233 -15.67 -8.08 1.58
CA GLN A 233 -16.05 -7.16 2.63
C GLN A 233 -17.01 -6.08 2.10
N ALA A 234 -16.70 -5.42 0.99
CA ALA A 234 -17.56 -4.42 0.38
C ALA A 234 -18.91 -4.99 -0.06
N TRP A 235 -18.93 -6.20 -0.62
CA TRP A 235 -20.15 -6.91 -0.98
C TRP A 235 -20.96 -7.31 0.27
N GLY A 236 -20.30 -7.76 1.33
CA GLY A 236 -20.95 -8.07 2.61
C GLY A 236 -21.70 -6.85 3.18
N VAL A 237 -21.07 -5.68 3.15
CA VAL A 237 -21.72 -4.41 3.57
C VAL A 237 -22.88 -4.03 2.66
N LEU A 238 -22.77 -4.27 1.34
CA LEU A 238 -23.88 -4.08 0.41
C LEU A 238 -25.07 -4.98 0.79
N GLU A 239 -24.84 -6.27 1.03
CA GLU A 239 -25.91 -7.22 1.39
C GLU A 239 -26.51 -6.91 2.76
N GLN A 240 -25.70 -6.46 3.73
CA GLN A 240 -26.19 -5.96 5.02
C GLN A 240 -27.20 -4.84 4.81
N ARG A 241 -26.84 -3.81 4.02
CA ARG A 241 -27.74 -2.67 3.75
C ARG A 241 -28.96 -3.06 2.91
N ALA A 242 -28.84 -4.08 2.08
CA ALA A 242 -29.97 -4.63 1.31
C ALA A 242 -30.89 -5.54 2.14
N GLY A 243 -30.57 -5.82 3.42
CA GLY A 243 -31.35 -6.70 4.31
C GLY A 243 -31.02 -8.20 4.18
N ASN A 244 -30.07 -8.57 3.33
CA ASN A 244 -29.65 -9.96 3.10
C ASN A 244 -28.58 -10.41 4.12
N LEU A 245 -28.96 -10.43 5.40
CA LEU A 245 -28.05 -10.65 6.53
C LEU A 245 -27.32 -12.00 6.47
N SER A 246 -28.01 -13.05 6.02
CA SER A 246 -27.42 -14.38 5.89
C SER A 246 -26.30 -14.42 4.84
N ALA A 247 -26.47 -13.71 3.73
CA ALA A 247 -25.44 -13.55 2.70
C ALA A 247 -24.29 -12.69 3.22
N ALA A 248 -24.57 -11.58 3.91
CA ALA A 248 -23.57 -10.71 4.52
C ALA A 248 -22.63 -11.48 5.47
N ARG A 249 -23.17 -12.30 6.38
CA ARG A 249 -22.38 -13.16 7.28
C ARG A 249 -21.47 -14.13 6.53
N ARG A 250 -21.96 -14.76 5.46
CA ARG A 250 -21.14 -15.66 4.63
C ARG A 250 -20.00 -14.91 3.95
N LEU A 251 -20.29 -13.73 3.41
CA LEU A 251 -19.31 -12.88 2.74
C LEU A 251 -18.22 -12.41 3.72
N PHE A 252 -18.57 -11.96 4.92
CA PHE A 252 -17.59 -11.58 5.94
C PHE A 252 -16.70 -12.75 6.37
N ARG A 253 -17.26 -13.94 6.59
CA ARG A 253 -16.47 -15.16 6.86
C ARG A 253 -15.51 -15.49 5.72
N SER A 254 -15.98 -15.42 4.46
CA SER A 254 -15.12 -15.68 3.30
C SER A 254 -14.00 -14.64 3.15
N SER A 255 -14.26 -13.37 3.48
CA SER A 255 -13.25 -12.31 3.52
C SER A 255 -12.18 -12.62 4.58
N LEU A 256 -12.59 -13.00 5.79
CA LEU A 256 -11.69 -13.34 6.91
C LEU A 256 -10.89 -14.62 6.66
N ASN A 257 -11.43 -15.58 5.90
CA ASN A 257 -10.66 -16.76 5.47
C ASN A 257 -9.47 -16.39 4.57
N ILE A 258 -9.58 -15.30 3.80
CA ILE A 258 -8.49 -14.80 2.94
C ILE A 258 -7.57 -13.87 3.75
N ASN A 259 -8.14 -12.96 4.54
CA ASN A 259 -7.42 -12.01 5.37
C ASN A 259 -7.97 -12.03 6.80
N SER A 260 -7.42 -12.92 7.62
CA SER A 260 -7.83 -13.09 9.02
C SER A 260 -7.50 -11.89 9.91
N GLN A 261 -6.49 -11.10 9.54
CA GLN A 261 -6.02 -9.94 10.31
C GLN A 261 -6.79 -8.65 9.98
N SER A 262 -7.81 -8.70 9.12
CA SER A 262 -8.55 -7.53 8.69
C SER A 262 -9.42 -6.96 9.83
N TYR A 263 -8.89 -5.99 10.58
CA TYR A 263 -9.64 -5.26 11.61
C TYR A 263 -10.97 -4.72 11.09
N ILE A 264 -10.94 -4.11 9.90
CA ILE A 264 -12.12 -3.52 9.27
C ILE A 264 -13.21 -4.58 9.08
N THR A 265 -12.86 -5.76 8.56
CA THR A 265 -13.84 -6.83 8.32
C THR A 265 -14.45 -7.34 9.62
N TRP A 266 -13.61 -7.59 10.65
CA TRP A 266 -14.05 -8.00 11.99
C TRP A 266 -15.01 -6.98 12.61
N MET A 267 -14.66 -5.69 12.59
CA MET A 267 -15.52 -4.64 13.13
C MET A 267 -16.81 -4.47 12.34
N THR A 268 -16.76 -4.54 11.01
CA THR A 268 -18.00 -4.48 10.20
C THR A 268 -18.93 -5.66 10.48
N TRP A 269 -18.40 -6.85 10.75
CA TRP A 269 -19.22 -8.00 11.13
C TRP A 269 -19.76 -7.86 12.56
N ALA A 270 -18.97 -7.38 13.51
CA ALA A 270 -19.46 -7.10 14.87
C ALA A 270 -20.61 -6.08 14.85
N ASN A 271 -20.46 -4.99 14.09
CA ASN A 271 -21.50 -3.97 13.95
C ASN A 271 -22.77 -4.53 13.28
N LEU A 272 -22.63 -5.44 12.29
CA LEU A 272 -23.79 -6.16 11.73
C LEU A 272 -24.58 -6.91 12.81
N GLU A 273 -23.90 -7.62 13.73
CA GLU A 273 -24.60 -8.38 14.77
C GLU A 273 -25.20 -7.47 15.85
N GLU A 274 -24.54 -6.35 16.15
CA GLU A 274 -25.06 -5.32 17.06
C GLU A 274 -26.33 -4.65 16.50
N ASP A 275 -26.34 -4.30 15.20
CA ASP A 275 -27.52 -3.77 14.49
C ASP A 275 -28.71 -4.76 14.53
N GLN A 276 -28.44 -6.05 14.71
CA GLN A 276 -29.47 -7.10 14.83
C GLN A 276 -29.91 -7.36 16.28
N GLY A 277 -29.37 -6.62 17.26
CA GLY A 277 -29.63 -6.81 18.69
C GLY A 277 -28.84 -7.94 19.34
N ASN A 278 -27.89 -8.58 18.63
CA ASN A 278 -27.07 -9.67 19.16
C ASN A 278 -25.78 -9.14 19.80
N SER A 279 -25.91 -8.35 20.88
CA SER A 279 -24.77 -7.70 21.54
C SER A 279 -23.69 -8.69 21.99
N ILE A 280 -24.09 -9.82 22.58
CA ILE A 280 -23.18 -10.88 23.06
C ILE A 280 -22.31 -11.40 21.91
N ARG A 281 -22.93 -11.69 20.77
CA ARG A 281 -22.23 -12.19 19.59
C ARG A 281 -21.29 -11.14 19.00
N ALA A 282 -21.66 -9.87 19.03
CA ALA A 282 -20.80 -8.78 18.58
C ALA A 282 -19.55 -8.66 19.47
N GLU A 283 -19.70 -8.78 20.79
CA GLU A 283 -18.57 -8.81 21.74
C GLU A 283 -17.67 -10.03 21.53
N GLU A 284 -18.25 -11.22 21.32
CA GLU A 284 -17.49 -12.43 20.97
C GLU A 284 -16.62 -12.20 19.72
N ILE A 285 -17.19 -11.64 18.66
CA ILE A 285 -16.48 -11.34 17.40
C ILE A 285 -15.34 -10.34 17.64
N ARG A 286 -15.55 -9.31 18.47
CA ARG A 286 -14.50 -8.35 18.85
C ARG A 286 -13.39 -9.03 19.65
N ASN A 287 -13.74 -9.89 20.59
CA ASN A 287 -12.79 -10.63 21.43
C ASN A 287 -11.97 -11.63 20.60
N LEU A 288 -12.59 -12.34 19.65
CA LEU A 288 -11.90 -13.24 18.73
C LEU A 288 -10.84 -12.51 17.90
N TYR A 289 -11.13 -11.29 17.43
CA TYR A 289 -10.12 -10.48 16.74
C TYR A 289 -8.91 -10.18 17.65
N PHE A 290 -9.14 -9.80 18.91
CA PHE A 290 -8.05 -9.54 19.85
C PHE A 290 -7.25 -10.80 20.16
N GLN A 291 -7.90 -11.95 20.35
CA GLN A 291 -7.24 -13.25 20.55
C GLN A 291 -6.36 -13.64 19.36
N GLN A 292 -6.87 -13.54 18.13
CA GLN A 292 -6.06 -13.83 16.93
C GLN A 292 -4.87 -12.88 16.80
N ARG A 293 -5.04 -11.63 17.20
CA ARG A 293 -3.95 -10.66 17.19
C ARG A 293 -2.91 -10.96 18.25
N THR A 294 -3.31 -11.35 19.47
CA THR A 294 -2.37 -11.75 20.53
C THR A 294 -1.63 -13.00 20.13
N GLU A 295 -2.29 -14.05 19.62
CA GLU A 295 -1.62 -15.29 19.18
C GLU A 295 -0.58 -15.06 18.09
N VAL A 296 -0.86 -14.20 17.10
CA VAL A 296 0.11 -13.84 16.06
C VAL A 296 1.28 -13.03 16.62
N VAL A 297 1.02 -12.14 17.59
CA VAL A 297 2.08 -11.38 18.26
C VAL A 297 2.89 -12.30 19.18
N ASP A 298 2.25 -13.30 19.79
CA ASP A 298 2.82 -14.25 20.73
C ASP A 298 3.67 -15.29 20.01
N ASP A 299 3.38 -15.73 18.78
CA ASP A 299 4.33 -16.56 18.02
C ASP A 299 5.70 -15.87 17.77
N GLU A 300 5.75 -14.53 17.78
CA GLU A 300 6.99 -13.73 17.70
C GLU A 300 7.54 -13.27 19.06
N SER A 301 6.71 -13.25 20.11
CA SER A 301 7.04 -12.68 21.43
C SER A 301 7.17 -13.72 22.54
N TRP A 302 6.44 -14.83 22.45
CA TRP A 302 6.32 -15.89 23.45
C TRP A 302 7.64 -16.65 23.62
N ILE A 303 8.45 -16.80 22.56
CA ILE A 303 9.80 -17.40 22.68
C ILE A 303 10.73 -16.51 23.54
N MET A 304 10.55 -15.19 23.52
CA MET A 304 11.39 -14.25 24.29
C MET A 304 10.83 -14.00 25.70
N GLY A 305 9.51 -14.02 25.89
CA GLY A 305 8.88 -13.76 27.19
C GLY A 305 8.74 -14.99 28.09
N PHE A 306 8.64 -16.20 27.54
CA PHE A 306 8.44 -17.42 28.34
C PHE A 306 9.71 -17.85 29.09
N LEU A 307 10.90 -17.61 28.51
CA LEU A 307 12.16 -17.96 29.16
C LEU A 307 12.48 -17.02 30.34
N ASP A 308 12.21 -15.71 30.19
CA ASP A 308 12.44 -14.72 31.26
C ASP A 308 11.47 -14.86 32.45
N VAL A 309 10.28 -15.43 32.22
CA VAL A 309 9.26 -15.65 33.27
C VAL A 309 9.52 -16.92 34.08
N ILE A 310 10.25 -17.89 33.53
CA ILE A 310 10.50 -19.18 34.18
C ILE A 310 11.81 -19.18 34.97
N ASP A 311 12.78 -18.33 34.64
CA ASP A 311 14.07 -18.26 35.38
C ASP A 311 13.90 -17.97 36.89
N PRO A 312 13.03 -17.05 37.35
CA PRO A 312 12.80 -16.84 38.79
C PRO A 312 12.09 -18.03 39.46
N ALA A 313 11.20 -18.71 38.74
CA ALA A 313 10.47 -19.87 39.24
C ALA A 313 11.37 -21.10 39.34
N ILE A 314 12.28 -21.30 38.38
CA ILE A 314 13.32 -22.33 38.40
C ILE A 314 14.30 -22.08 39.56
N ASP A 315 14.71 -20.84 39.81
CA ASP A 315 15.59 -20.51 40.94
C ASP A 315 14.90 -20.72 42.30
N SER A 316 13.60 -20.44 42.38
CA SER A 316 12.81 -20.74 43.58
C SER A 316 12.65 -22.24 43.81
N ILE A 317 12.53 -23.04 42.74
CA ILE A 317 12.47 -24.51 42.78
C ILE A 317 13.85 -25.11 43.11
N LYS A 318 14.96 -24.58 42.57
CA LYS A 318 16.33 -24.96 42.92
C LYS A 318 16.65 -24.70 44.40
N ARG A 319 16.18 -23.57 44.94
CA ARG A 319 16.28 -23.23 46.38
C ARG A 319 15.41 -24.13 47.25
N LEU A 320 14.19 -24.43 46.82
CA LEU A 320 13.28 -25.35 47.54
C LEU A 320 13.78 -26.80 47.56
N LEU A 321 14.47 -27.23 46.51
CA LEU A 321 15.04 -28.57 46.38
C LEU A 321 16.46 -28.70 46.96
N ASN A 322 17.01 -27.62 47.56
CA ASN A 322 18.31 -27.60 48.23
C ASN A 322 19.46 -28.15 47.35
N LEU A 323 19.43 -27.84 46.05
CA LEU A 323 20.41 -28.32 45.07
C LEU A 323 21.62 -27.38 44.92
N ASP A 324 21.94 -26.57 45.93
CA ASP A 324 23.18 -25.79 45.96
C ASP A 324 24.23 -26.51 46.84
N GLN A 325 24.79 -27.59 46.28
CA GLN A 325 26.18 -27.96 46.54
C GLN A 325 26.93 -27.97 45.21
N ASN A 326 27.51 -26.83 44.82
CA ASN A 326 28.96 -26.68 44.83
C ASN A 326 29.39 -25.30 44.31
N SER A 327 30.21 -24.66 45.15
CA SER A 327 31.33 -23.79 44.84
C SER A 327 31.67 -23.57 43.35
N TYR A 328 31.78 -22.30 42.94
CA TYR A 328 33.10 -21.69 42.74
C TYR A 328 33.05 -20.19 42.34
N TYR A 329 34.03 -19.47 42.87
CA TYR A 329 34.51 -18.10 42.59
C TYR A 329 33.76 -16.88 43.15
N LYS A 330 34.34 -16.42 44.26
CA LYS A 330 34.23 -15.13 44.91
C LYS A 330 35.57 -14.41 44.69
N VAL A 331 35.59 -13.22 44.08
CA VAL A 331 36.65 -12.19 44.21
C VAL A 331 35.94 -10.84 44.01
N LYS A 332 35.49 -10.16 45.08
CA LYS A 332 36.21 -9.08 45.81
C LYS A 332 36.93 -8.08 44.91
N GLU A 333 36.36 -6.89 44.76
CA GLU A 333 37.06 -5.68 45.20
C GLU A 333 36.06 -4.58 45.56
N SER A 334 36.29 -4.06 46.76
CA SER A 334 35.60 -3.01 47.48
C SER A 334 36.49 -1.77 47.51
N THR A 335 35.86 -0.60 47.56
CA THR A 335 36.25 0.71 48.19
C THR A 335 35.97 1.84 47.19
N SER A 336 35.46 3.02 47.55
CA SER A 336 35.09 3.64 48.83
C SER A 336 34.40 4.99 48.48
N ASN A 337 33.40 5.38 49.29
CA ASN A 337 33.18 6.70 49.93
C ASN A 337 33.73 7.96 49.22
N THR A 338 33.07 9.13 49.14
CA THR A 338 32.13 9.79 50.07
C THR A 338 31.70 11.15 49.47
N THR A 339 30.57 11.69 49.97
CA THR A 339 30.24 13.14 50.19
C THR A 339 30.11 14.08 48.99
N ALA A 340 29.32 15.16 48.97
CA ALA A 340 28.17 15.71 49.71
C ALA A 340 27.95 17.14 49.13
N GLY A 341 26.75 17.71 49.28
CA GLY A 341 26.46 19.15 49.15
C GLY A 341 25.92 19.55 47.77
N ASP A 342 24.63 19.87 47.63
CA ASP A 342 23.96 21.15 47.99
C ASP A 342 24.40 22.25 47.00
N ASP A 343 23.57 23.11 46.39
CA ASP A 343 22.16 23.43 46.55
C ASP A 343 21.79 24.50 45.48
N VAL A 344 20.48 24.70 45.27
CA VAL A 344 19.81 26.03 45.10
C VAL A 344 19.73 26.73 43.71
N GLU A 345 18.48 26.68 43.21
CA GLU A 345 17.57 27.78 42.78
C GLU A 345 17.60 28.49 41.40
N GLY A 346 16.36 28.75 40.94
CA GLY A 346 15.94 29.87 40.08
C GLY A 346 15.42 29.46 38.70
N SER A 347 14.13 29.15 38.48
CA SER A 347 13.04 30.08 38.08
C SER A 347 13.43 31.02 36.91
N THR A 348 12.70 31.20 35.81
CA THR A 348 11.26 31.41 35.60
C THR A 348 10.84 31.16 34.14
N GLU A 349 9.54 30.97 33.96
CA GLU A 349 8.76 30.96 32.71
C GLU A 349 8.82 32.30 31.96
N GLU A 350 8.61 32.30 30.63
CA GLU A 350 7.53 33.10 30.01
C GLU A 350 7.32 32.81 28.52
N SER A 351 6.05 32.65 28.18
CA SER A 351 5.43 32.52 26.87
C SER A 351 5.14 33.87 26.21
N ALA A 352 5.21 33.99 24.88
CA ALA A 352 4.24 34.77 24.09
C ALA A 352 4.41 34.64 22.56
N SER A 353 3.28 34.42 21.90
CA SER A 353 2.88 34.84 20.53
C SER A 353 1.39 35.23 20.67
N PRO A 354 0.66 35.85 19.69
CA PRO A 354 0.99 36.10 18.28
C PRO A 354 0.53 37.50 17.75
N SER A 355 0.76 37.79 16.46
CA SER A 355 -0.07 38.77 15.72
C SER A 355 -0.18 38.44 14.23
N SER A 356 -1.34 38.77 13.69
CA SER A 356 -1.92 38.40 12.40
C SER A 356 -1.88 39.54 11.38
N ALA A 357 -1.79 39.21 10.09
CA ALA A 357 -2.27 40.07 9.01
C ALA A 357 -2.70 39.22 7.79
N ASN A 358 -3.98 39.32 7.45
CA ASN A 358 -4.65 38.74 6.28
C ASN A 358 -4.36 39.56 5.02
N VAL A 359 -4.03 38.90 3.90
CA VAL A 359 -4.41 39.34 2.55
C VAL A 359 -4.71 38.09 1.70
N ASN A 360 -5.92 38.03 1.16
CA ASN A 360 -6.39 37.05 0.19
C ASN A 360 -5.70 37.27 -1.16
N ASP A 361 -5.03 36.23 -1.69
CA ASP A 361 -4.79 36.12 -3.13
C ASP A 361 -4.76 34.64 -3.54
N ASN A 362 -5.69 34.26 -4.42
CA ASN A 362 -5.83 32.90 -4.96
C ASN A 362 -4.83 32.65 -6.09
N ASN A 363 -3.54 32.76 -5.77
CA ASN A 363 -2.46 32.19 -6.55
C ASN A 363 -1.71 31.27 -5.59
N ILE A 364 -1.94 29.96 -5.70
CA ILE A 364 -1.16 28.97 -4.96
C ILE A 364 0.24 29.01 -5.58
N ASP A 365 1.07 29.90 -5.05
CA ASP A 365 2.50 29.97 -5.30
C ASP A 365 3.09 28.64 -4.84
N THR A 366 3.17 27.68 -5.75
CA THR A 366 4.03 26.52 -5.59
C THR A 366 5.43 27.10 -5.48
N GLY A 367 5.93 27.28 -4.26
CA GLY A 367 7.26 27.84 -4.00
C GLY A 367 8.44 26.99 -4.52
N SER A 368 8.20 26.13 -5.51
CA SER A 368 9.12 25.56 -6.47
C SER A 368 8.85 26.26 -7.81
N GLY A 369 9.85 26.90 -8.41
CA GLY A 369 9.75 27.44 -9.78
C GLY A 369 9.65 26.34 -10.85
N PHE A 370 8.91 25.26 -10.59
CA PHE A 370 8.66 24.15 -11.48
C PHE A 370 7.37 24.41 -12.25
N ASP A 371 7.54 24.87 -13.49
CA ASP A 371 6.43 24.97 -14.42
C ASP A 371 6.10 23.59 -15.01
N LEU A 372 4.97 23.04 -14.57
CA LEU A 372 4.46 21.75 -15.01
C LEU A 372 4.14 21.75 -16.51
N ASP A 373 3.58 22.82 -17.04
CA ASP A 373 3.13 22.89 -18.45
C ASP A 373 4.31 22.98 -19.41
N ASP A 374 5.33 23.77 -19.06
CA ASP A 374 6.59 23.80 -19.81
C ASP A 374 7.32 22.46 -19.73
N PHE A 375 7.36 21.83 -18.56
CA PHE A 375 7.96 20.50 -18.40
C PHE A 375 7.28 19.46 -19.29
N ILE A 376 5.95 19.46 -19.37
CA ILE A 376 5.19 18.52 -20.20
C ILE A 376 5.47 18.76 -21.69
N ARG A 377 5.49 20.02 -22.13
CA ARG A 377 5.78 20.36 -23.53
C ARG A 377 7.19 19.92 -23.94
N ILE A 378 8.19 20.21 -23.11
CA ILE A 378 9.60 19.97 -23.41
C ILE A 378 9.96 18.48 -23.26
N MET A 379 9.57 17.85 -22.15
CA MET A 379 10.05 16.51 -21.80
C MET A 379 9.14 15.37 -22.28
N LEU A 380 7.85 15.64 -22.49
CA LEU A 380 6.87 14.63 -22.90
C LEU A 380 6.28 14.91 -24.29
N SER A 381 6.53 16.08 -24.88
CA SER A 381 5.99 16.49 -26.18
C SER A 381 4.47 16.40 -26.24
N LEU A 382 3.80 16.69 -25.13
CA LEU A 382 2.34 16.71 -25.01
C LEU A 382 1.83 18.15 -25.02
N ASP A 383 0.69 18.37 -25.68
CA ASP A 383 0.00 19.67 -25.68
C ASP A 383 -0.90 19.78 -24.43
N PRO A 384 -0.62 20.71 -23.48
CA PRO A 384 -1.40 20.82 -22.25
C PRO A 384 -2.87 21.22 -22.50
N SER A 385 -3.16 21.95 -23.58
CA SER A 385 -4.51 22.38 -23.95
C SER A 385 -5.40 21.25 -24.49
N LYS A 386 -4.83 20.10 -24.91
CA LYS A 386 -5.59 18.96 -25.46
C LYS A 386 -5.85 17.85 -24.43
N LEU A 387 -5.33 18.00 -23.20
CA LEU A 387 -5.41 16.97 -22.16
C LEU A 387 -6.87 16.66 -21.76
N GLU A 388 -7.70 17.68 -21.55
CA GLU A 388 -9.10 17.51 -21.13
C GLU A 388 -10.02 17.05 -22.28
N VAL A 389 -9.73 17.51 -23.50
CA VAL A 389 -10.55 17.21 -24.68
C VAL A 389 -10.50 15.71 -25.00
N GLN A 390 -9.38 15.02 -24.82
CA GLN A 390 -9.27 13.59 -25.19
C GLN A 390 -9.98 12.62 -24.23
N LEU A 391 -10.17 13.02 -22.97
CA LEU A 391 -10.99 12.26 -22.04
C LEU A 391 -12.48 12.39 -22.40
N THR A 392 -12.89 13.55 -22.93
CA THR A 392 -14.28 13.88 -23.22
C THR A 392 -14.72 13.61 -24.67
N THR A 393 -13.85 13.70 -25.68
CA THR A 393 -14.21 13.33 -27.07
C THR A 393 -14.48 11.84 -27.21
N SER A 394 -13.84 11.01 -26.39
CA SER A 394 -14.20 9.59 -26.25
C SER A 394 -15.61 9.37 -25.67
N LEU A 395 -16.28 10.40 -25.13
CA LEU A 395 -17.68 10.34 -24.66
C LEU A 395 -18.69 10.43 -25.81
N LYS A 396 -18.30 10.95 -26.99
CA LYS A 396 -19.23 11.21 -28.11
C LYS A 396 -19.26 10.10 -29.17
N ASP A 397 -18.31 9.17 -29.16
CA ASP A 397 -18.29 8.06 -30.11
C ASP A 397 -18.92 6.81 -29.47
N PRO A 398 -20.14 6.40 -29.85
CA PRO A 398 -20.61 5.07 -29.49
C PRO A 398 -19.69 4.03 -30.14
N PRO A 399 -19.39 2.91 -29.46
CA PRO A 399 -18.53 1.88 -30.03
C PRO A 399 -19.20 1.37 -31.31
N LYS A 400 -18.50 1.50 -32.44
CA LYS A 400 -18.88 0.80 -33.67
C LYS A 400 -18.83 -0.69 -33.34
N ILE A 401 -20.00 -1.28 -33.13
CA ILE A 401 -20.18 -2.73 -33.11
C ILE A 401 -19.60 -3.22 -34.43
N ALA A 402 -18.46 -3.88 -34.38
CA ALA A 402 -17.93 -4.62 -35.52
C ALA A 402 -18.97 -5.71 -35.81
N ARG A 403 -19.88 -5.43 -36.76
CA ARG A 403 -20.70 -6.46 -37.40
C ARG A 403 -19.71 -7.39 -38.07
N THR A 404 -19.40 -8.50 -37.41
CA THR A 404 -18.82 -9.66 -38.07
C THR A 404 -19.79 -10.06 -39.16
N THR A 405 -19.45 -9.75 -40.41
CA THR A 405 -20.11 -10.33 -41.56
C THR A 405 -19.81 -11.82 -41.51
N ASN A 406 -20.71 -12.60 -40.91
CA ASN A 406 -20.72 -14.05 -41.05
C ASN A 406 -20.99 -14.34 -42.53
N GLY A 407 -19.90 -14.47 -43.30
CA GLY A 407 -19.92 -15.01 -44.64
C GLY A 407 -20.48 -16.42 -44.58
N VAL A 408 -21.73 -16.56 -45.01
CA VAL A 408 -22.39 -17.86 -45.19
C VAL A 408 -21.60 -18.63 -46.25
N TRP A 409 -20.84 -19.62 -45.80
CA TRP A 409 -20.14 -20.56 -46.66
C TRP A 409 -21.19 -21.50 -47.29
N ARG A 410 -21.44 -21.37 -48.60
CA ARG A 410 -22.30 -22.29 -49.38
C ARG A 410 -21.41 -23.36 -50.03
N PRO A 411 -21.73 -24.66 -49.93
CA PRO A 411 -21.00 -25.69 -50.67
C PRO A 411 -21.46 -25.73 -52.14
N ALA A 412 -20.49 -25.86 -53.04
CA ALA A 412 -20.73 -25.96 -54.48
C ALA A 412 -21.34 -27.31 -54.85
N THR A 413 -22.56 -27.30 -55.38
CA THR A 413 -23.18 -28.42 -56.07
C THR A 413 -22.62 -28.50 -57.51
N LYS A 414 -21.96 -29.62 -57.84
CA LYS A 414 -21.67 -30.00 -59.24
C LYS A 414 -22.57 -31.18 -59.59
N THR A 415 -23.67 -30.91 -60.29
CA THR A 415 -24.40 -31.89 -61.10
C THR A 415 -23.85 -31.84 -62.53
N SER A 416 -23.26 -32.95 -62.96
CA SER A 416 -23.77 -33.88 -63.98
C SER A 416 -23.27 -33.59 -65.39
N ARG A 417 -22.60 -34.59 -65.98
CA ARG A 417 -22.84 -34.98 -67.37
C ARG A 417 -22.48 -36.45 -67.56
N THR A 418 -23.51 -37.21 -67.85
CA THR A 418 -23.51 -38.54 -68.45
C THR A 418 -23.00 -38.46 -69.90
N SER A 419 -22.25 -39.47 -70.33
CA SER A 419 -22.31 -40.00 -71.71
C SER A 419 -21.58 -41.36 -71.77
N THR A 420 -22.26 -42.50 -71.86
CA THR A 420 -22.76 -43.20 -73.08
C THR A 420 -21.78 -44.31 -73.53
N THR A 421 -22.25 -45.56 -73.42
CA THR A 421 -21.99 -46.78 -74.25
C THR A 421 -20.53 -47.23 -74.48
N LEU A 422 -20.17 -48.50 -74.31
CA LEU A 422 -20.76 -49.73 -74.89
C LEU A 422 -20.63 -50.90 -73.92
#